data_AF-A0A4P8HAR9-F1
#
_entry.id   AF-A0A4P8HAR9-F1
#
_cell.length_a   1.000
_cell.length_b   1.000
_cell.length_c   1.000
_cell.angle_alpha   90.00
_cell.angle_beta   90.00
_cell.angle_gamma   90.00
#
_symmetry.space_group_name_H-M   'P 1'
#
loop_
_entity.id
_entity.type
_entity.pdbx_description
1 polymer ?
#
loop_
_entity_poly.entity_id
_entity_poly.type
_entity_poly.pdbx_seq_one_letter_code
_entity_poly.pdbx_strand_id
1 'polypeptide(L)'
;MSDSLQSLVNRAIFFSTEMQTRFGLRIADAEWEVDFSENPRLAFTGEHPLTLTAHLIGTEADSPRTWHWGWDNVNEFPEPVVARSHEVRRLGAARGIGELTTDEFDSDDELPLRLVLAAKELTGIWAHYPAAAGGGTVVWMLVESPELALDAPAIKSLVRSMAQGLTETTVTDHVEALQAYAEHRGFPLVMCPDGTLRVLAADGWADVTVDEQRRITNCQVHSPLEGQAAEEFAAARSAAPGEPGAPTEETVPSPAEAPAETSAPVESPVEESAEAPAAPEPVEPAPAPTAPEPVEPAPDVQQPAEDTAPAPESPAAETAPAPEPSTAAEAPAPEPQPEPRPAPVEPSAPEPAPEPADSAPRPAPEPTADRPADTPAEDAEPRKKGFFRKLFGR
;
A
#
# COMPACT_ATOMS: atom_id res chain seq x y z
N MET A 1 3.00 24.30 5.85
CA MET A 1 2.14 23.17 5.45
C MET A 1 1.74 22.46 6.73
N SER A 2 0.49 22.05 6.88
CA SER A 2 0.04 21.33 8.08
C SER A 2 0.49 19.87 7.99
N ASP A 3 1.22 19.38 8.99
CA ASP A 3 1.63 17.97 9.08
C ASP A 3 0.47 17.08 9.56
N SER A 4 -0.57 16.95 8.74
CA SER A 4 -1.72 16.07 9.01
C SER A 4 -1.65 14.79 8.17
N LEU A 5 -2.43 13.77 8.56
CA LEU A 5 -2.62 12.57 7.74
C LEU A 5 -3.07 12.94 6.31
N GLN A 6 -4.02 13.86 6.18
CA GLN A 6 -4.52 14.28 4.88
C GLN A 6 -3.44 14.94 4.01
N SER A 7 -2.52 15.72 4.59
CA SER A 7 -1.41 16.31 3.84
C SER A 7 -0.43 15.24 3.35
N LEU A 8 -0.17 14.19 4.13
CA LEU A 8 0.61 13.03 3.67
C LEU A 8 -0.08 12.31 2.50
N VAL A 9 -1.40 12.10 2.60
CA VAL A 9 -2.20 11.49 1.52
C VAL A 9 -2.13 12.32 0.25
N ASN A 10 -2.31 13.65 0.35
CA ASN A 10 -2.23 14.55 -0.80
C ASN A 10 -0.86 14.43 -1.49
N ARG A 11 0.24 14.42 -0.73
CA ARG A 11 1.59 14.34 -1.33
C ARG A 11 1.89 12.99 -1.99
N ALA A 12 1.33 11.91 -1.45
CA ALA A 12 1.60 10.56 -1.95
C ALA A 12 0.77 10.15 -3.16
N ILE A 13 -0.48 10.63 -3.28
CA ILE A 13 -1.52 9.97 -4.09
C ILE A 13 -1.11 9.74 -5.55
N PHE A 14 -0.68 10.77 -6.28
CA PHE A 14 -0.40 10.62 -7.71
C PHE A 14 0.82 9.76 -8.00
N PHE A 15 1.89 9.88 -7.21
CA PHE A 15 3.07 9.05 -7.40
C PHE A 15 2.79 7.60 -7.01
N SER A 16 2.04 7.38 -5.92
CA SER A 16 1.54 6.08 -5.54
C SER A 16 0.71 5.45 -6.66
N THR A 17 -0.22 6.19 -7.28
CA THR A 17 -1.04 5.68 -8.38
C THR A 17 -0.22 5.25 -9.60
N GLU A 18 0.81 6.02 -9.99
CA GLU A 18 1.73 5.61 -11.07
C GLU A 18 2.49 4.32 -10.71
N MET A 19 3.01 4.25 -9.49
CA MET A 19 3.73 3.08 -8.98
C MET A 19 2.83 1.84 -8.87
N GLN A 20 1.60 1.98 -8.38
CA GLN A 20 0.62 0.89 -8.32
C GLN A 20 0.21 0.43 -9.72
N THR A 21 0.08 1.34 -10.68
CA THR A 21 -0.21 0.98 -12.09
C THR A 21 0.94 0.15 -12.68
N ARG A 22 2.19 0.57 -12.48
CA ARG A 22 3.37 -0.19 -12.92
C ARG A 22 3.43 -1.55 -12.23
N PHE A 23 3.21 -1.58 -10.92
CA PHE A 23 3.29 -2.81 -10.13
C PHE A 23 2.18 -3.79 -10.53
N GLY A 24 0.94 -3.33 -10.71
CA GLY A 24 -0.19 -4.14 -11.18
C GLY A 24 0.08 -4.77 -12.54
N LEU A 25 0.63 -4.02 -13.49
CA LEU A 25 1.04 -4.55 -14.79
C LEU A 25 2.16 -5.60 -14.69
N ARG A 26 3.06 -5.45 -13.71
CA ARG A 26 4.20 -6.36 -13.51
C ARG A 26 3.77 -7.71 -12.94
N ILE A 27 2.74 -7.74 -12.10
CA ILE A 27 2.24 -8.96 -11.48
C ILE A 27 1.15 -9.64 -12.31
N ALA A 28 0.34 -8.91 -13.08
CA ALA A 28 -0.65 -9.45 -14.02
C ALA A 28 -1.49 -10.63 -13.45
N ASP A 29 -2.00 -10.47 -12.23
CA ASP A 29 -2.79 -11.49 -11.49
C ASP A 29 -2.05 -12.79 -11.14
N ALA A 30 -0.72 -12.78 -11.16
CA ALA A 30 0.13 -13.86 -10.68
C ALA A 30 -0.27 -14.35 -9.29
N GLU A 31 -0.13 -15.66 -9.07
CA GLU A 31 -0.23 -16.22 -7.74
C GLU A 31 0.90 -15.67 -6.87
N TRP A 32 0.65 -15.56 -5.57
CA TRP A 32 1.58 -14.93 -4.66
C TRP A 32 1.75 -15.72 -3.36
N GLU A 33 2.92 -15.59 -2.77
CA GLU A 33 3.29 -16.14 -1.47
C GLU A 33 4.06 -15.08 -0.69
N VAL A 34 3.71 -14.90 0.58
CA VAL A 34 4.49 -14.07 1.50
C VAL A 34 5.27 -14.97 2.46
N ASP A 35 6.45 -14.52 2.86
CA ASP A 35 7.19 -15.08 3.98
C ASP A 35 7.63 -13.92 4.88
N PHE A 36 7.23 -13.97 6.16
CA PHE A 36 7.58 -13.03 7.22
C PHE A 36 8.60 -13.62 8.21
N SER A 37 9.68 -14.17 7.67
CA SER A 37 10.89 -14.54 8.41
C SER A 37 11.90 -13.39 8.42
N GLU A 38 13.11 -13.64 8.92
CA GLU A 38 14.23 -12.70 8.97
C GLU A 38 14.59 -12.04 7.62
N ASN A 39 14.19 -12.66 6.50
CA ASN A 39 14.32 -12.07 5.18
C ASN A 39 12.92 -11.99 4.52
N PRO A 40 12.13 -10.95 4.84
CA PRO A 40 10.74 -10.93 4.47
C PRO A 40 10.57 -10.70 2.97
N ARG A 41 9.77 -11.57 2.35
CA ARG A 41 9.57 -11.56 0.90
C ARG A 41 8.10 -11.68 0.52
N LEU A 42 7.74 -11.02 -0.56
CA LEU A 42 6.54 -11.29 -1.35
C LEU A 42 6.98 -11.81 -2.71
N ALA A 43 6.62 -13.04 -3.03
CA ALA A 43 6.95 -13.69 -4.29
C ALA A 43 5.68 -13.84 -5.13
N PHE A 44 5.76 -13.46 -6.40
CA PHE A 44 4.74 -13.72 -7.42
C PHE A 44 5.26 -14.80 -8.37
N THR A 45 4.45 -15.84 -8.60
CA THR A 45 4.74 -16.96 -9.49
C THR A 45 3.95 -16.84 -10.79
N GLY A 46 4.53 -17.28 -11.90
CA GLY A 46 3.89 -17.19 -13.22
C GLY A 46 4.91 -17.08 -14.35
N GLU A 47 4.48 -16.56 -15.50
CA GLU A 47 5.33 -16.38 -16.69
C GLU A 47 6.49 -15.39 -16.44
N HIS A 48 6.26 -14.40 -15.58
CA HIS A 48 7.23 -13.40 -15.19
C HIS A 48 7.35 -13.36 -13.66
N PRO A 49 8.11 -14.28 -13.03
CA PRO A 49 8.23 -14.32 -11.59
C PRO A 49 8.84 -13.01 -11.06
N LEU A 50 8.40 -12.57 -9.88
CA LEU A 50 8.90 -11.38 -9.20
C LEU A 50 9.07 -11.68 -7.72
N THR A 51 10.17 -11.26 -7.12
CA THR A 51 10.35 -11.30 -5.67
C THR A 51 10.66 -9.90 -5.16
N LEU A 52 9.94 -9.47 -4.13
CA LEU A 52 10.10 -8.17 -3.50
C LEU A 52 10.38 -8.36 -2.01
N THR A 53 11.08 -7.39 -1.42
CA THR A 53 11.11 -7.27 0.04
C THR A 53 9.75 -6.76 0.50
N ALA A 54 9.18 -7.39 1.54
CA ALA A 54 7.86 -7.05 2.06
C ALA A 54 7.96 -6.50 3.49
N HIS A 55 7.27 -5.40 3.75
CA HIS A 55 7.23 -4.75 5.06
C HIS A 55 5.80 -4.66 5.55
N LEU A 56 5.51 -5.27 6.70
CA LEU A 56 4.18 -5.22 7.31
C LEU A 56 3.89 -3.81 7.84
N ILE A 57 2.81 -3.21 7.31
CA ILE A 57 2.34 -1.89 7.74
C ILE A 57 1.21 -2.01 8.74
N GLY A 58 0.22 -2.83 8.41
CA GLY A 58 -0.94 -3.03 9.26
C GLY A 58 -1.89 -4.05 8.67
N THR A 59 -2.95 -4.29 9.41
CA THR A 59 -3.96 -5.29 9.12
C THR A 59 -5.32 -4.66 9.25
N GLU A 60 -6.18 -4.92 8.28
CA GLU A 60 -7.58 -4.50 8.26
C GLU A 60 -8.44 -5.73 8.52
N ALA A 61 -9.34 -5.66 9.51
CA ALA A 61 -10.42 -6.62 9.70
C ALA A 61 -11.73 -6.03 9.16
N ASP A 62 -12.66 -6.87 8.72
CA ASP A 62 -13.96 -6.45 8.19
C ASP A 62 -15.11 -6.52 9.21
N SER A 63 -14.96 -7.30 10.29
CA SER A 63 -16.02 -7.51 11.30
C SER A 63 -15.47 -7.78 12.72
N PRO A 64 -15.41 -6.76 13.61
CA PRO A 64 -15.67 -5.34 13.34
C PRO A 64 -14.62 -4.76 12.40
N ARG A 65 -14.97 -3.67 11.70
CA ARG A 65 -14.02 -3.01 10.80
C ARG A 65 -12.99 -2.22 11.59
N THR A 66 -11.80 -2.78 11.76
CA THR A 66 -10.70 -2.16 12.50
C THR A 66 -9.42 -2.15 11.68
N TRP A 67 -8.59 -1.16 11.95
CA TRP A 67 -7.21 -1.11 11.50
C TRP A 67 -6.29 -1.37 12.69
N HIS A 68 -5.33 -2.28 12.53
CA HIS A 68 -4.30 -2.60 13.51
C HIS A 68 -2.92 -2.43 12.89
N TRP A 69 -2.09 -1.58 13.49
CA TRP A 69 -0.74 -1.35 12.99
C TRP A 69 0.22 -2.52 13.23
N GLY A 70 1.08 -2.78 12.23
CA GLY A 70 2.09 -3.84 12.27
C GLY A 70 3.14 -3.66 13.37
N TRP A 71 3.38 -2.43 13.83
CA TRP A 71 4.37 -2.14 14.88
C TRP A 71 3.92 -2.57 16.28
N ASP A 72 2.64 -2.88 16.48
CA ASP A 72 2.17 -3.49 17.74
C ASP A 72 2.67 -4.94 17.82
N ASN A 73 2.86 -5.59 16.66
CA ASN A 73 3.56 -6.85 16.50
C ASN A 73 3.09 -7.98 17.44
N VAL A 74 1.77 -8.15 17.58
CA VAL A 74 1.14 -9.19 18.42
C VAL A 74 1.62 -10.61 18.07
N ASN A 75 2.05 -10.83 16.84
CA ASN A 75 2.51 -12.13 16.33
C ASN A 75 4.03 -12.32 16.44
N GLU A 76 4.76 -11.40 17.08
CA GLU A 76 6.21 -11.46 17.32
C GLU A 76 7.03 -11.70 16.04
N PHE A 77 6.65 -11.01 14.95
CA PHE A 77 7.42 -11.05 13.70
C PHE A 77 8.84 -10.48 13.89
N PRO A 78 9.83 -10.98 13.14
CA PRO A 78 11.19 -10.44 13.13
C PRO A 78 11.23 -8.94 12.79
N GLU A 79 12.23 -8.24 13.33
CA GLU A 79 12.40 -6.79 13.13
C GLU A 79 12.36 -6.37 11.65
N PRO A 80 12.98 -7.08 10.68
CA PRO A 80 12.90 -6.71 9.27
C PRO A 80 11.47 -6.64 8.71
N VAL A 81 10.52 -7.39 9.27
CA VAL A 81 9.11 -7.39 8.84
C VAL A 81 8.40 -6.11 9.29
N VAL A 82 8.67 -5.64 10.53
CA VAL A 82 7.93 -4.57 11.20
C VAL A 82 8.70 -3.24 11.31
N ALA A 83 9.97 -3.21 10.92
CA ALA A 83 10.82 -2.02 11.04
C ALA A 83 10.20 -0.78 10.37
N ARG A 84 9.54 -0.94 9.21
CA ARG A 84 8.89 0.18 8.51
C ARG A 84 7.63 0.68 9.21
N SER A 85 6.84 -0.19 9.84
CA SER A 85 5.71 0.28 10.65
C SER A 85 6.21 1.00 11.91
N HIS A 86 7.29 0.55 12.54
CA HIS A 86 7.93 1.29 13.65
C HIS A 86 8.45 2.66 13.19
N GLU A 87 9.06 2.74 12.01
CA GLU A 87 9.51 3.99 11.41
C GLU A 87 8.33 4.96 11.18
N VAL A 88 7.22 4.48 10.61
CA VAL A 88 5.99 5.26 10.43
C VAL A 88 5.48 5.79 11.77
N ARG A 89 5.42 4.96 12.81
CA ARG A 89 5.00 5.39 14.16
C ARG A 89 5.89 6.51 14.70
N ARG A 90 7.21 6.34 14.60
CA ARG A 90 8.19 7.33 15.07
C ARG A 90 8.03 8.67 14.35
N LEU A 91 7.89 8.63 13.02
CA LEU A 91 7.72 9.83 12.20
C LEU A 91 6.35 10.49 12.41
N GLY A 92 5.29 9.69 12.58
CA GLY A 92 3.95 10.16 12.93
C GLY A 92 3.91 10.84 14.29
N ALA A 93 4.55 10.26 15.30
CA ALA A 93 4.68 10.85 16.63
C ALA A 93 5.44 12.18 16.60
N ALA A 94 6.53 12.27 15.82
CA ALA A 94 7.28 13.50 15.64
C ALA A 94 6.46 14.64 15.00
N ARG A 95 5.40 14.28 14.26
CA ARG A 95 4.47 15.22 13.60
C ARG A 95 3.15 15.41 14.35
N GLY A 96 2.93 14.68 15.45
CA GLY A 96 1.69 14.73 16.22
C GLY A 96 0.46 14.15 15.50
N ILE A 97 0.65 13.17 14.60
CA ILE A 97 -0.43 12.55 13.83
C ILE A 97 -0.93 11.31 14.58
N GLY A 98 -2.10 11.43 15.22
CA GLY A 98 -2.65 10.42 16.14
C GLY A 98 -2.89 9.07 15.46
N GLU A 99 -3.43 9.09 14.24
CA GLU A 99 -3.78 7.91 13.43
C GLU A 99 -2.57 7.01 13.13
N LEU A 100 -1.35 7.55 13.17
CA LEU A 100 -0.10 6.82 12.96
C LEU A 100 0.52 6.28 14.26
N THR A 101 -0.07 6.59 15.41
CA THR A 101 0.48 6.32 16.74
C THR A 101 -0.41 5.50 17.65
N THR A 102 -1.70 5.40 17.32
CA THR A 102 -2.69 4.55 17.99
C THR A 102 -2.63 3.13 17.43
N ASP A 103 -2.49 2.14 18.30
CA ASP A 103 -2.23 0.73 17.99
C ASP A 103 -3.34 0.13 17.11
N GLU A 104 -4.59 0.25 17.56
CA GLU A 104 -5.80 -0.24 16.89
C GLU A 104 -6.94 0.78 17.02
N PHE A 105 -7.75 0.94 15.97
CA PHE A 105 -8.94 1.80 15.97
C PHE A 105 -9.98 1.37 14.93
N ASP A 106 -11.22 1.83 15.11
CA ASP A 106 -12.29 1.67 14.13
C ASP A 106 -11.90 2.30 12.79
N SER A 107 -12.11 1.57 11.71
CA SER A 107 -11.76 2.00 10.35
C SER A 107 -13.00 2.16 9.46
N ASP A 108 -12.86 2.98 8.43
CA ASP A 108 -13.79 3.04 7.29
C ASP A 108 -13.17 2.39 6.04
N ASP A 109 -13.88 2.44 4.90
CA ASP A 109 -13.43 1.84 3.64
C ASP A 109 -12.20 2.55 3.01
N GLU A 110 -11.98 3.83 3.30
CA GLU A 110 -10.91 4.62 2.68
C GLU A 110 -9.65 4.70 3.55
N LEU A 111 -9.83 4.61 4.87
CA LEU A 111 -8.77 4.83 5.85
C LEU A 111 -7.56 3.90 5.67
N PRO A 112 -7.68 2.59 5.39
CA PRO A 112 -6.52 1.71 5.17
C PRO A 112 -5.61 2.22 4.04
N LEU A 113 -6.20 2.62 2.90
CA LEU A 113 -5.44 3.19 1.79
C LEU A 113 -4.77 4.51 2.20
N ARG A 114 -5.47 5.38 2.93
CA ARG A 114 -4.93 6.67 3.39
C ARG A 114 -3.74 6.49 4.34
N LEU A 115 -3.80 5.53 5.26
CA LEU A 115 -2.70 5.19 6.18
C LEU A 115 -1.50 4.63 5.41
N VAL A 116 -1.74 3.78 4.40
CA VAL A 116 -0.68 3.23 3.55
C VAL A 116 -0.04 4.31 2.67
N LEU A 117 -0.83 5.23 2.08
CA LEU A 117 -0.30 6.38 1.35
C LEU A 117 0.60 7.25 2.24
N ALA A 118 0.17 7.50 3.48
CA ALA A 118 0.98 8.20 4.45
C ALA A 118 2.27 7.43 4.79
N ALA A 119 2.21 6.11 4.93
CA ALA A 119 3.40 5.28 5.12
C ALA A 119 4.38 5.38 3.93
N LYS A 120 3.89 5.42 2.68
CA LYS A 120 4.73 5.62 1.49
C LYS A 120 5.49 6.94 1.54
N GLU A 121 4.78 8.02 1.84
CA GLU A 121 5.36 9.37 1.95
C GLU A 121 6.42 9.46 3.06
N LEU A 122 6.21 8.76 4.18
CA LEU A 122 7.13 8.78 5.31
C LEU A 122 8.37 7.91 5.10
N THR A 123 8.25 6.79 4.39
CA THR A 123 9.31 5.79 4.25
C THR A 123 10.05 5.87 2.91
N GLY A 124 9.44 6.48 1.89
CA GLY A 124 9.95 6.48 0.52
C GLY A 124 9.77 5.15 -0.21
N ILE A 125 9.02 4.20 0.34
CA ILE A 125 8.69 2.93 -0.34
C ILE A 125 7.34 3.09 -1.03
N TRP A 126 7.34 3.11 -2.36
CA TRP A 126 6.19 3.62 -3.12
C TRP A 126 5.22 2.59 -3.68
N ALA A 127 5.50 1.30 -3.53
CA ALA A 127 4.57 0.23 -3.90
C ALA A 127 3.98 -0.43 -2.65
N HIS A 128 2.71 -0.83 -2.74
CA HIS A 128 2.02 -1.58 -1.69
C HIS A 128 1.28 -2.79 -2.27
N TYR A 129 1.04 -3.79 -1.44
CA TYR A 129 0.21 -4.94 -1.78
C TYR A 129 -0.77 -5.29 -0.64
N PRO A 130 -2.10 -5.24 -0.88
CA PRO A 130 -3.08 -5.75 0.08
C PRO A 130 -3.26 -7.26 -0.11
N ALA A 131 -2.83 -8.04 0.86
CA ALA A 131 -2.89 -9.50 0.84
C ALA A 131 -4.05 -10.02 1.69
N ALA A 132 -5.03 -10.68 1.06
CA ALA A 132 -6.09 -11.34 1.80
C ALA A 132 -5.52 -12.50 2.65
N ALA A 133 -5.61 -12.37 3.97
CA ALA A 133 -5.16 -13.37 4.95
C ALA A 133 -6.23 -14.41 5.28
N GLY A 134 -7.47 -14.18 4.81
CA GLY A 134 -8.64 -15.01 5.10
C GLY A 134 -9.39 -14.51 6.34
N GLY A 135 -10.60 -15.02 6.56
CA GLY A 135 -11.42 -14.63 7.72
C GLY A 135 -11.84 -13.16 7.73
N GLY A 136 -11.86 -12.50 6.56
CA GLY A 136 -12.17 -11.08 6.46
C GLY A 136 -11.00 -10.13 6.72
N THR A 137 -9.80 -10.69 6.91
CA THR A 137 -8.59 -9.93 7.21
C THR A 137 -7.76 -9.66 5.95
N VAL A 138 -7.32 -8.40 5.79
CA VAL A 138 -6.38 -7.96 4.75
C VAL A 138 -5.10 -7.46 5.41
N VAL A 139 -3.97 -8.04 5.02
CA VAL A 139 -2.64 -7.62 5.45
C VAL A 139 -2.10 -6.60 4.44
N TRP A 140 -1.81 -5.39 4.90
CA TRP A 140 -1.28 -4.32 4.08
C TRP A 140 0.24 -4.25 4.22
N MET A 141 0.94 -4.33 3.09
CA MET A 141 2.41 -4.30 3.03
C MET A 141 2.91 -3.20 2.12
N LEU A 142 4.00 -2.55 2.50
CA LEU A 142 4.87 -1.85 1.55
C LEU A 142 5.84 -2.86 0.95
N VAL A 143 6.11 -2.71 -0.35
CA VAL A 143 6.99 -3.61 -1.09
C VAL A 143 8.00 -2.83 -1.90
N GLU A 144 9.23 -3.33 -1.96
CA GLU A 144 10.29 -2.72 -2.75
C GLU A 144 11.09 -3.76 -3.53
N SER A 145 11.44 -3.38 -4.75
CA SER A 145 12.35 -4.11 -5.62
C SER A 145 12.89 -3.16 -6.69
N PRO A 146 14.18 -3.25 -7.08
CA PRO A 146 14.71 -2.51 -8.22
C PRO A 146 13.94 -2.76 -9.52
N GLU A 147 13.26 -3.91 -9.66
CA GLU A 147 12.43 -4.23 -10.83
C GLU A 147 11.18 -3.35 -10.96
N LEU A 148 10.78 -2.63 -9.91
CA LEU A 148 9.65 -1.70 -9.93
C LEU A 148 10.04 -0.29 -10.39
N ALA A 149 11.31 -0.05 -10.75
CA ALA A 149 11.74 1.24 -11.26
C ALA A 149 10.87 1.69 -12.44
N LEU A 150 10.44 2.96 -12.38
CA LEU A 150 9.72 3.60 -13.48
C LEU A 150 10.70 4.06 -14.55
N ASP A 151 10.26 3.97 -15.80
CA ASP A 151 10.96 4.59 -16.92
C ASP A 151 10.94 6.14 -16.81
N ALA A 152 11.60 6.83 -17.74
CA ALA A 152 11.54 8.29 -17.80
C ALA A 152 10.08 8.81 -17.79
N PRO A 153 9.80 9.97 -17.17
CA PRO A 153 8.46 10.54 -17.14
C PRO A 153 7.89 10.68 -18.56
N ALA A 154 6.71 10.10 -18.78
CA ALA A 154 5.98 10.16 -20.04
C ALA A 154 4.64 10.88 -19.82
N ILE A 155 4.33 11.90 -20.62
CA ILE A 155 3.24 12.84 -20.32
C ILE A 155 1.88 12.14 -20.17
N LYS A 156 1.63 11.10 -20.96
CA LYS A 156 0.39 10.31 -20.87
C LYS A 156 0.29 9.49 -19.59
N SER A 157 1.42 9.01 -19.06
CA SER A 157 1.47 8.31 -17.77
C SER A 157 1.14 9.28 -16.65
N LEU A 158 1.81 10.43 -16.63
CA LEU A 158 1.62 11.45 -15.59
C LEU A 158 0.16 11.92 -15.51
N VAL A 159 -0.43 12.26 -16.67
CA VAL A 159 -1.82 12.74 -16.73
C VAL A 159 -2.82 11.66 -16.33
N ARG A 160 -2.56 10.41 -16.71
CA ARG A 160 -3.40 9.27 -16.30
C ARG A 160 -3.33 9.07 -14.78
N SER A 161 -2.13 9.10 -14.20
CA SER A 161 -1.94 8.91 -12.76
C SER A 161 -2.59 10.03 -11.94
N MET A 162 -2.57 11.28 -12.43
CA MET A 162 -3.35 12.37 -11.84
C MET A 162 -4.85 12.08 -11.86
N ALA A 163 -5.40 11.72 -13.02
CA ALA A 163 -6.83 11.47 -13.17
C ALA A 163 -7.30 10.27 -12.34
N GLN A 164 -6.51 9.20 -12.27
CA GLN A 164 -6.81 7.99 -11.50
C GLN A 164 -6.69 8.25 -9.99
N GLY A 165 -5.64 8.91 -9.54
CA GLY A 165 -5.41 9.16 -8.11
C GLY A 165 -6.53 9.98 -7.46
N LEU A 166 -7.13 10.92 -8.21
CA LEU A 166 -8.31 11.68 -7.75
C LEU A 166 -9.58 10.84 -7.54
N THR A 167 -9.59 9.58 -8.01
CA THR A 167 -10.73 8.66 -7.86
C THR A 167 -10.49 7.58 -6.80
N GLU A 168 -9.26 7.42 -6.30
CA GLU A 168 -8.90 6.37 -5.34
C GLU A 168 -9.29 6.70 -3.90
N THR A 169 -9.16 7.97 -3.50
CA THR A 169 -9.52 8.46 -2.16
C THR A 169 -9.69 9.98 -2.18
N THR A 170 -10.17 10.54 -1.07
CA THR A 170 -10.31 11.98 -0.91
C THR A 170 -8.95 12.71 -0.95
N VAL A 171 -8.81 13.64 -1.91
CA VAL A 171 -7.67 14.57 -2.02
C VAL A 171 -8.17 15.99 -1.77
N THR A 172 -7.63 16.68 -0.77
CA THR A 172 -8.14 18.00 -0.36
C THR A 172 -7.40 19.19 -0.97
N ASP A 173 -6.17 18.98 -1.46
CA ASP A 173 -5.37 19.99 -2.14
C ASP A 173 -4.69 19.36 -3.37
N HIS A 174 -5.26 19.58 -4.56
CA HIS A 174 -4.76 18.94 -5.77
C HIS A 174 -3.45 19.60 -6.25
N VAL A 175 -3.24 20.87 -5.91
CA VAL A 175 -2.01 21.59 -6.26
C VAL A 175 -0.85 21.07 -5.43
N GLU A 176 -1.04 20.86 -4.12
CA GLU A 176 -0.03 20.20 -3.26
C GLU A 176 0.29 18.79 -3.79
N ALA A 177 -0.73 18.01 -4.15
CA ALA A 177 -0.55 16.69 -4.72
C ALA A 177 0.26 16.70 -6.03
N LEU A 178 -0.01 17.66 -6.93
CA LEU A 178 0.72 17.81 -8.18
C LEU A 178 2.17 18.27 -7.97
N GLN A 179 2.39 19.16 -7.01
CA GLN A 179 3.75 19.62 -6.64
C GLN A 179 4.58 18.47 -6.08
N ALA A 180 4.04 17.74 -5.11
CA ALA A 180 4.72 16.58 -4.55
C ALA A 180 4.96 15.49 -5.61
N TYR A 181 4.00 15.27 -6.51
CA TYR A 181 4.20 14.33 -7.61
C TYR A 181 5.36 14.74 -8.52
N ALA A 182 5.47 16.03 -8.88
CA ALA A 182 6.58 16.55 -9.66
C ALA A 182 7.93 16.33 -8.95
N GLU A 183 7.98 16.57 -7.63
CA GLU A 183 9.17 16.36 -6.81
C GLU A 183 9.58 14.89 -6.72
N HIS A 184 8.65 13.99 -6.39
CA HIS A 184 8.94 12.55 -6.27
C HIS A 184 9.28 11.89 -7.61
N ARG A 185 8.57 12.29 -8.68
CA ARG A 185 8.74 11.70 -10.01
C ARG A 185 9.88 12.32 -10.80
N GLY A 186 10.29 13.54 -10.45
CA GLY A 186 11.39 14.27 -11.07
C GLY A 186 11.05 14.89 -12.42
N PHE A 187 9.81 15.36 -12.62
CA PHE A 187 9.44 16.11 -13.82
C PHE A 187 9.30 17.61 -13.52
N PRO A 188 9.64 18.52 -14.47
CA PRO A 188 9.45 19.94 -14.24
C PRO A 188 7.97 20.33 -14.17
N LEU A 189 7.65 21.16 -13.17
CA LEU A 189 6.36 21.81 -13.00
C LEU A 189 6.55 23.33 -13.00
N VAL A 190 5.94 24.02 -13.97
CA VAL A 190 6.08 25.47 -14.15
C VAL A 190 4.74 26.15 -13.88
N MET A 191 4.74 27.20 -13.07
CA MET A 191 3.57 28.08 -12.93
C MET A 191 3.56 29.09 -14.08
N CYS A 192 2.54 29.03 -14.93
CA CYS A 192 2.36 29.98 -16.02
C CYS A 192 1.80 31.33 -15.50
N PRO A 193 2.03 32.44 -16.22
CA PRO A 193 1.57 33.77 -15.80
C PRO A 193 0.05 33.91 -15.66
N ASP A 194 -0.72 33.05 -16.32
CA ASP A 194 -2.18 32.98 -16.27
C ASP A 194 -2.71 32.18 -15.07
N GLY A 195 -1.82 31.60 -14.25
CA GLY A 195 -2.16 30.78 -13.09
C GLY A 195 -2.32 29.29 -13.40
N THR A 196 -2.12 28.87 -14.65
CA THR A 196 -2.12 27.46 -15.05
C THR A 196 -0.83 26.78 -14.60
N LEU A 197 -0.90 25.51 -14.20
CA LEU A 197 0.26 24.69 -13.89
C LEU A 197 0.66 23.86 -15.11
N ARG A 198 1.87 24.05 -15.62
CA ARG A 198 2.40 23.30 -16.76
C ARG A 198 3.30 22.16 -16.31
N VAL A 199 2.89 20.94 -16.67
CA VAL A 199 3.66 19.70 -16.49
C VAL A 199 4.48 19.45 -17.75
N LEU A 200 5.79 19.23 -17.60
CA LEU A 200 6.71 19.02 -18.73
C LEU A 200 7.35 17.63 -18.68
N ALA A 201 7.38 16.93 -19.81
CA ALA A 201 8.06 15.65 -19.99
C ALA A 201 8.83 15.65 -21.32
N ALA A 202 9.72 14.68 -21.52
CA ALA A 202 10.55 14.61 -22.73
C ALA A 202 9.71 14.33 -24.01
N ASP A 203 8.55 13.71 -23.87
CA ASP A 203 7.65 13.29 -24.95
C ASP A 203 6.45 14.25 -25.17
N GLY A 204 6.27 15.24 -24.31
CA GLY A 204 5.18 16.21 -24.39
C GLY A 204 4.98 17.00 -23.10
N TRP A 205 3.88 17.75 -23.03
CA TRP A 205 3.56 18.61 -21.90
C TRP A 205 2.05 18.69 -21.68
N ALA A 206 1.63 19.20 -20.52
CA ALA A 206 0.22 19.42 -20.24
C ALA A 206 0.00 20.70 -19.44
N ASP A 207 -1.05 21.44 -19.78
CA ASP A 207 -1.54 22.59 -19.04
C ASP A 207 -2.69 22.17 -18.13
N VAL A 208 -2.49 22.32 -16.82
CA VAL A 208 -3.41 21.94 -15.75
C VAL A 208 -4.05 23.20 -15.17
N THR A 209 -5.35 23.36 -15.41
CA THR A 209 -6.13 24.46 -14.85
C THR A 209 -6.69 24.10 -13.49
N VAL A 210 -6.59 25.02 -12.55
CA VAL A 210 -7.07 24.86 -11.17
C VAL A 210 -8.11 25.93 -10.81
N ASP A 211 -9.09 25.58 -9.99
CA ASP A 211 -10.05 26.53 -9.45
C ASP A 211 -9.51 27.29 -8.22
N GLU A 212 -10.29 28.23 -7.70
CA GLU A 212 -9.96 29.00 -6.49
C GLU A 212 -9.82 28.13 -5.24
N GLN A 213 -10.40 26.92 -5.26
CA GLN A 213 -10.27 25.92 -4.20
C GLN A 213 -9.06 25.00 -4.40
N ARG A 214 -8.16 25.32 -5.34
CA ARG A 214 -6.95 24.54 -5.65
C ARG A 214 -7.24 23.13 -6.14
N ARG A 215 -8.39 22.93 -6.80
CA ARG A 215 -8.77 21.67 -7.43
C ARG A 215 -8.52 21.73 -8.92
N ILE A 216 -7.99 20.64 -9.47
CA ILE A 216 -7.83 20.45 -10.91
C ILE A 216 -9.21 20.42 -11.57
N THR A 217 -9.44 21.29 -12.55
CA THR A 217 -10.70 21.36 -13.32
C THR A 217 -10.53 20.92 -14.76
N ASN A 218 -9.33 21.09 -15.32
CA ASN A 218 -9.02 20.72 -16.69
C ASN A 218 -7.53 20.35 -16.82
N CYS A 219 -7.21 19.47 -17.75
CA CYS A 219 -5.84 19.09 -18.10
C CYS A 219 -5.77 18.89 -19.62
N GLN A 220 -5.04 19.75 -20.31
CA GLN A 220 -4.87 19.70 -21.76
C GLN A 220 -3.49 19.17 -22.10
N VAL A 221 -3.43 18.05 -22.83
CA VAL A 221 -2.18 17.37 -23.17
C VAL A 221 -1.74 17.73 -24.57
N HIS A 222 -0.45 18.03 -24.73
CA HIS A 222 0.17 18.45 -25.97
C HIS A 222 1.42 17.60 -26.24
N SER A 223 1.56 17.13 -27.48
CA SER A 223 2.71 16.34 -27.95
C SER A 223 2.86 16.55 -29.47
N PRO A 224 4.08 16.65 -30.00
CA PRO A 224 5.38 16.55 -29.30
C PRO A 224 5.74 17.79 -28.47
N LEU A 225 6.84 17.72 -27.72
CA LEU A 225 7.39 18.86 -26.97
C LEU A 225 8.02 19.87 -27.94
N GLU A 226 7.36 21.02 -28.14
CA GLU A 226 7.77 22.04 -29.10
C GLU A 226 7.58 23.46 -28.56
N GLY A 227 8.24 24.43 -29.21
CA GLY A 227 8.12 25.85 -28.91
C GLY A 227 8.57 26.20 -27.49
N GLN A 228 7.82 27.08 -26.84
CA GLN A 228 8.14 27.58 -25.49
C GLN A 228 8.25 26.47 -24.45
N ALA A 229 7.42 25.43 -24.52
CA ALA A 229 7.47 24.31 -23.58
C ALA A 229 8.79 23.52 -23.69
N ALA A 230 9.38 23.43 -24.89
CA ALA A 230 10.68 22.78 -25.09
C ALA A 230 11.82 23.60 -24.47
N GLU A 231 11.77 24.92 -24.58
CA GLU A 231 12.73 25.83 -23.94
C GLU A 231 12.62 25.76 -22.41
N GLU A 232 11.40 25.76 -21.88
CA GLU A 232 11.11 25.62 -20.44
C GLU A 232 11.62 24.28 -19.89
N PHE A 233 11.41 23.18 -20.62
CA PHE A 233 11.90 21.86 -20.24
C PHE A 233 13.44 21.81 -20.23
N ALA A 234 14.10 22.38 -21.25
CA ALA A 234 15.56 22.45 -21.33
C ALA A 234 16.15 23.31 -20.20
N ALA A 235 15.52 24.45 -19.90
CA ALA A 235 15.91 25.32 -18.80
C ALA A 235 15.76 24.64 -17.44
N ALA A 236 14.62 23.97 -17.21
CA ALA A 236 14.37 23.25 -15.97
C ALA A 236 15.36 22.09 -15.75
N ARG A 237 15.70 21.34 -16.82
CA ARG A 237 16.70 20.26 -16.73
C ARG A 237 18.12 20.80 -16.45
N SER A 238 18.43 21.99 -16.95
CA SER A 238 19.72 22.65 -16.71
C SER A 238 19.82 23.28 -15.33
N ALA A 239 18.68 23.65 -14.74
CA ALA A 239 18.59 24.22 -13.39
C ALA A 239 18.55 23.16 -12.27
N ALA A 240 18.16 21.91 -12.60
CA ALA A 240 18.31 20.80 -11.68
C ALA A 240 19.80 20.61 -11.32
N PRO A 241 20.18 20.46 -10.04
CA PRO A 241 21.57 20.23 -9.66
C PRO A 241 22.07 18.95 -10.32
N GLY A 242 22.85 19.10 -11.40
CA GLY A 242 23.54 17.99 -12.02
C GLY A 242 24.59 17.42 -11.07
N GLU A 243 24.61 16.11 -10.92
CA GLU A 243 25.79 15.37 -10.47
C GLU A 243 27.06 15.90 -11.17
N PRO A 244 28.21 15.95 -10.46
CA PRO A 244 29.43 16.55 -10.97
C PRO A 244 29.98 15.77 -12.16
N GLY A 245 29.62 16.22 -13.37
CA GLY A 245 30.21 15.78 -14.62
C GLY A 245 31.61 16.35 -14.80
N ALA A 246 32.60 15.46 -14.67
CA ALA A 246 33.96 15.52 -15.18
C ALA A 246 34.90 16.64 -14.67
N PRO A 247 36.15 16.29 -14.29
CA PRO A 247 37.12 17.25 -13.82
C PRO A 247 37.45 18.22 -14.95
N THR A 248 37.24 19.51 -14.69
CA THR A 248 37.92 20.56 -15.45
C THR A 248 39.41 20.32 -15.27
N GLU A 249 40.08 20.07 -16.38
CA GLU A 249 41.52 19.88 -16.50
C GLU A 249 42.20 21.18 -16.05
N GLU A 250 42.43 21.28 -14.74
CA GLU A 250 43.20 22.35 -14.14
C GLU A 250 44.64 22.16 -14.58
N THR A 251 45.06 23.02 -15.52
CA THR A 251 46.42 23.06 -16.04
C THR A 251 47.38 23.34 -14.90
N VAL A 252 48.05 22.29 -14.41
CA VAL A 252 49.11 22.38 -13.40
C VAL A 252 50.37 22.92 -14.08
N PRO A 253 50.92 24.09 -13.69
CA PRO A 253 52.30 24.38 -14.04
C PRO A 253 53.21 23.58 -13.10
N SER A 254 53.99 22.71 -13.72
CA SER A 254 55.11 21.96 -13.14
C SER A 254 56.05 22.84 -12.31
N PRO A 255 56.53 22.36 -11.13
CA PRO A 255 57.82 22.74 -10.60
C PRO A 255 58.81 21.59 -10.76
N ALA A 256 59.90 21.91 -11.46
CA ALA A 256 61.07 21.07 -11.63
C ALA A 256 61.87 20.88 -10.33
N GLU A 257 62.52 19.72 -10.27
CA GLU A 257 63.79 19.40 -9.61
C GLU A 257 63.90 19.52 -8.08
N ALA A 258 64.02 18.34 -7.45
CA ALA A 258 64.91 18.13 -6.30
C ALA A 258 66.38 18.15 -6.77
N PRO A 259 67.37 18.38 -5.89
CA PRO A 259 67.93 17.22 -5.18
C PRO A 259 68.50 17.46 -3.74
N ALA A 260 68.50 16.34 -3.01
CA ALA A 260 69.56 15.78 -2.15
C ALA A 260 70.09 16.49 -0.87
N GLU A 261 69.94 15.74 0.23
CA GLU A 261 70.95 15.37 1.26
C GLU A 261 71.42 16.37 2.33
N THR A 262 71.17 16.04 3.62
CA THR A 262 72.22 15.60 4.60
C THR A 262 71.85 15.88 6.07
N SER A 263 71.93 14.78 6.86
CA SER A 263 72.27 14.65 8.30
C SER A 263 71.33 15.05 9.45
N ALA A 264 71.06 14.04 10.28
CA ALA A 264 70.54 14.04 11.66
C ALA A 264 71.64 14.43 12.70
N PRO A 265 71.54 14.13 14.02
CA PRO A 265 70.40 13.95 14.95
C PRO A 265 70.55 14.78 16.26
N VAL A 266 69.51 14.94 17.10
CA VAL A 266 69.69 15.22 18.55
C VAL A 266 68.61 14.51 19.39
N GLU A 267 69.09 14.04 20.55
CA GLU A 267 68.60 13.05 21.50
C GLU A 267 67.30 13.34 22.27
N SER A 268 66.70 12.25 22.75
CA SER A 268 65.76 12.18 23.88
C SER A 268 66.49 12.37 25.22
N PRO A 269 65.78 12.72 26.31
CA PRO A 269 65.48 11.65 27.28
C PRO A 269 64.08 11.68 27.93
N VAL A 270 63.73 10.45 28.33
CA VAL A 270 62.72 9.88 29.25
C VAL A 270 62.27 10.69 30.48
N GLU A 271 60.97 10.55 30.81
CA GLU A 271 60.35 10.16 32.11
C GLU A 271 58.89 9.78 31.77
N GLU A 272 58.47 8.52 31.73
CA GLU A 272 58.14 7.56 32.81
C GLU A 272 56.93 7.95 33.68
N SER A 273 55.76 7.35 33.36
CA SER A 273 54.84 6.76 34.35
C SER A 273 53.75 5.97 33.63
N ALA A 274 53.86 4.65 33.71
CA ALA A 274 52.82 3.69 33.38
C ALA A 274 52.52 2.91 34.65
N GLU A 275 51.25 2.75 35.01
CA GLU A 275 50.83 1.75 35.99
C GLU A 275 49.49 1.13 35.57
N ALA A 276 49.52 -0.19 35.44
CA ALA A 276 48.42 -1.15 35.35
C ALA A 276 49.02 -2.51 35.79
N PRO A 277 48.25 -3.58 36.09
CA PRO A 277 46.84 -3.74 36.43
C PRO A 277 46.65 -4.56 37.75
N ALA A 278 45.41 -4.79 38.19
CA ALA A 278 45.12 -5.84 39.19
C ALA A 278 43.93 -6.70 38.73
N ALA A 279 44.15 -8.02 38.73
CA ALA A 279 43.21 -9.07 38.36
C ALA A 279 42.21 -9.39 39.50
N PRO A 280 41.07 -10.05 39.19
CA PRO A 280 40.02 -10.36 40.16
C PRO A 280 40.18 -11.75 40.79
N GLU A 281 39.76 -11.91 42.05
CA GLU A 281 39.58 -13.20 42.74
C GLU A 281 38.25 -13.21 43.54
N PRO A 282 37.70 -14.39 43.88
CA PRO A 282 36.30 -14.73 43.66
C PRO A 282 35.40 -14.57 44.91
N VAL A 283 34.11 -14.32 44.69
CA VAL A 283 33.09 -14.45 45.75
C VAL A 283 31.90 -15.24 45.21
N GLU A 284 31.62 -16.34 45.89
CA GLU A 284 30.52 -17.31 45.71
C GLU A 284 29.21 -16.81 46.37
N PRO A 285 28.07 -17.54 46.33
CA PRO A 285 26.83 -17.13 45.68
C PRO A 285 25.76 -16.46 46.58
N ALA A 286 24.68 -16.06 45.91
CA ALA A 286 23.49 -15.31 46.34
C ALA A 286 22.77 -15.72 47.64
N PRO A 287 21.97 -14.80 48.21
CA PRO A 287 20.70 -15.14 48.84
C PRO A 287 19.52 -14.77 47.92
N ALA A 288 18.65 -15.75 47.66
CA ALA A 288 17.32 -15.53 47.11
C ALA A 288 16.42 -14.79 48.12
N PRO A 289 15.47 -13.98 47.64
CA PRO A 289 14.20 -13.84 48.34
C PRO A 289 13.02 -14.26 47.47
N THR A 290 12.40 -15.37 47.91
CA THR A 290 10.96 -15.54 48.14
C THR A 290 9.98 -15.32 46.97
N ALA A 291 9.41 -16.45 46.55
CA ALA A 291 8.18 -16.55 45.76
C ALA A 291 6.99 -15.84 46.44
N PRO A 292 6.07 -15.19 45.68
CA PRO A 292 4.76 -14.89 46.21
C PRO A 292 3.89 -16.15 46.17
N GLU A 293 3.50 -16.62 47.36
CA GLU A 293 2.42 -17.60 47.53
C GLU A 293 1.05 -16.97 47.18
N PRO A 294 0.06 -17.80 46.78
CA PRO A 294 -1.16 -17.38 46.11
C PRO A 294 -2.14 -16.69 47.07
N VAL A 295 -2.79 -15.64 46.58
CA VAL A 295 -3.89 -14.97 47.28
C VAL A 295 -5.15 -15.84 47.16
N GLU A 296 -5.63 -16.35 48.30
CA GLU A 296 -6.93 -17.00 48.44
C GLU A 296 -8.10 -16.03 48.16
N PRO A 297 -9.26 -16.53 47.68
CA PRO A 297 -10.37 -15.71 47.23
C PRO A 297 -11.21 -15.19 48.41
N ALA A 298 -11.60 -13.92 48.32
CA ALA A 298 -12.61 -13.33 49.20
C ALA A 298 -14.04 -13.72 48.73
N PRO A 299 -15.03 -13.76 49.66
CA PRO A 299 -16.16 -14.67 49.57
C PRO A 299 -17.37 -14.14 48.80
N ASP A 300 -18.14 -15.12 48.32
CA ASP A 300 -19.53 -15.10 47.88
C ASP A 300 -20.42 -14.17 48.73
N VAL A 301 -21.11 -13.24 48.07
CA VAL A 301 -22.29 -12.57 48.64
C VAL A 301 -23.50 -12.95 47.81
N GLN A 302 -24.35 -13.71 48.48
CA GLN A 302 -25.60 -14.30 48.03
C GLN A 302 -26.61 -13.28 47.47
N GLN A 303 -27.28 -13.71 46.40
CA GLN A 303 -28.62 -13.25 46.02
C GLN A 303 -29.62 -13.38 47.18
N PRO A 304 -30.67 -12.55 47.21
CA PRO A 304 -31.98 -12.98 47.67
C PRO A 304 -32.88 -13.32 46.47
N ALA A 305 -33.52 -14.48 46.59
CA ALA A 305 -34.51 -15.01 45.67
C ALA A 305 -35.90 -14.35 45.80
N GLU A 306 -36.59 -14.31 44.65
CA GLU A 306 -38.01 -14.57 44.37
C GLU A 306 -39.11 -14.09 45.33
N ASP A 307 -40.10 -13.36 44.77
CA ASP A 307 -41.51 -13.68 45.05
C ASP A 307 -42.45 -13.41 43.86
N THR A 308 -43.18 -14.48 43.52
CA THR A 308 -44.47 -14.65 42.84
C THR A 308 -44.87 -13.94 41.53
N ALA A 309 -45.18 -14.77 40.53
CA ALA A 309 -46.08 -14.52 39.38
C ALA A 309 -47.55 -14.28 39.84
N PRO A 310 -48.51 -13.82 38.99
CA PRO A 310 -48.95 -14.57 37.80
C PRO A 310 -49.38 -13.73 36.57
N ALA A 311 -49.40 -14.37 35.39
CA ALA A 311 -50.19 -13.95 34.23
C ALA A 311 -51.69 -14.27 34.43
N PRO A 312 -52.60 -13.60 33.71
CA PRO A 312 -53.32 -14.30 32.64
C PRO A 312 -53.66 -13.46 31.39
N GLU A 313 -54.09 -14.16 30.34
CA GLU A 313 -54.37 -13.73 28.95
C GLU A 313 -55.70 -12.95 28.70
N SER A 314 -55.66 -12.01 27.72
CA SER A 314 -56.64 -11.60 26.65
C SER A 314 -58.12 -11.23 27.00
N PRO A 315 -58.98 -10.56 26.15
CA PRO A 315 -58.90 -10.20 24.70
C PRO A 315 -59.53 -8.82 24.22
N ALA A 316 -59.37 -8.53 22.92
CA ALA A 316 -60.27 -7.89 21.90
C ALA A 316 -61.07 -6.56 22.05
N ALA A 317 -60.99 -5.77 20.95
CA ALA A 317 -61.99 -4.93 20.23
C ALA A 317 -62.46 -3.55 20.78
N GLU A 318 -62.41 -2.49 19.93
CA GLU A 318 -63.58 -1.83 19.30
C GLU A 318 -63.17 -0.57 18.49
N THR A 319 -64.10 -0.12 17.64
CA THR A 319 -63.98 0.57 16.34
C THR A 319 -64.29 2.09 16.43
N ALA A 320 -64.00 2.80 15.33
CA ALA A 320 -64.08 4.24 15.03
C ALA A 320 -65.38 5.03 15.34
N PRO A 321 -65.39 6.36 15.11
CA PRO A 321 -66.23 6.86 14.00
C PRO A 321 -65.63 8.01 13.14
N ALA A 322 -66.11 8.13 11.90
CA ALA A 322 -65.95 9.25 10.95
C ALA A 322 -67.02 10.35 11.17
N PRO A 323 -66.90 11.59 10.60
CA PRO A 323 -67.37 11.84 9.22
C PRO A 323 -66.64 12.95 8.39
N GLU A 324 -66.83 12.92 7.06
CA GLU A 324 -66.46 13.92 6.01
C GLU A 324 -67.54 15.04 5.86
N PRO A 325 -67.43 16.15 5.06
CA PRO A 325 -66.66 16.31 3.80
C PRO A 325 -66.06 17.69 3.38
N SER A 326 -65.15 17.60 2.40
CA SER A 326 -64.86 18.45 1.22
C SER A 326 -64.78 19.99 1.32
N THR A 327 -63.62 20.53 0.93
CA THR A 327 -63.50 21.50 -0.19
C THR A 327 -62.07 21.52 -0.76
N ALA A 328 -61.97 21.64 -2.08
CA ALA A 328 -60.79 21.44 -2.91
C ALA A 328 -59.89 22.68 -3.05
N ALA A 329 -58.59 22.46 -3.22
CA ALA A 329 -57.70 23.24 -4.09
C ALA A 329 -56.38 22.47 -4.36
N GLU A 330 -56.31 21.88 -5.56
CA GLU A 330 -55.18 21.72 -6.49
C GLU A 330 -53.72 21.59 -5.97
N ALA A 331 -53.13 20.41 -6.19
CA ALA A 331 -51.69 20.16 -6.15
C ALA A 331 -51.25 19.43 -7.44
N PRO A 332 -50.07 19.74 -8.03
CA PRO A 332 -49.62 19.16 -9.30
C PRO A 332 -49.04 17.74 -9.15
N ALA A 333 -49.03 17.04 -10.29
CA ALA A 333 -48.83 15.60 -10.47
C ALA A 333 -47.43 15.05 -10.09
N PRO A 334 -47.35 13.77 -9.65
CA PRO A 334 -46.10 13.06 -9.43
C PRO A 334 -45.49 12.48 -10.72
N GLU A 335 -44.17 12.58 -10.85
CA GLU A 335 -43.36 11.93 -11.90
C GLU A 335 -43.33 10.38 -11.76
N PRO A 336 -43.20 9.64 -12.87
CA PRO A 336 -43.35 8.18 -12.89
C PRO A 336 -42.13 7.42 -12.34
N GLN A 337 -42.39 6.32 -11.64
CA GLN A 337 -41.39 5.36 -11.18
C GLN A 337 -40.72 4.60 -12.35
N PRO A 338 -39.42 4.32 -12.31
CA PRO A 338 -38.75 3.50 -13.31
C PRO A 338 -39.05 1.99 -13.13
N GLU A 339 -39.31 1.33 -14.26
CA GLU A 339 -39.59 -0.12 -14.39
C GLU A 339 -38.40 -1.02 -13.98
N PRO A 340 -38.64 -2.27 -13.55
CA PRO A 340 -37.59 -3.22 -13.19
C PRO A 340 -36.77 -3.69 -14.41
N ARG A 341 -35.44 -3.68 -14.28
CA ARG A 341 -34.50 -4.16 -15.31
C ARG A 341 -34.58 -5.69 -15.50
N PRO A 342 -34.50 -6.21 -16.74
CA PRO A 342 -34.39 -7.64 -16.97
C PRO A 342 -33.01 -8.18 -16.56
N ALA A 343 -32.97 -9.43 -16.08
CA ALA A 343 -31.78 -10.14 -15.63
C ALA A 343 -30.81 -10.47 -16.80
N PRO A 344 -29.50 -10.66 -16.54
CA PRO A 344 -28.53 -11.02 -17.58
C PRO A 344 -28.79 -12.43 -18.11
N VAL A 345 -28.81 -12.59 -19.42
CA VAL A 345 -28.89 -13.87 -20.13
C VAL A 345 -27.47 -14.43 -20.25
N GLU A 346 -27.23 -15.62 -19.71
CA GLU A 346 -25.99 -16.39 -19.91
C GLU A 346 -25.79 -16.73 -21.40
N PRO A 347 -24.56 -16.67 -21.95
CA PRO A 347 -24.30 -17.15 -23.29
C PRO A 347 -24.31 -18.69 -23.31
N SER A 348 -25.35 -19.25 -23.95
CA SER A 348 -25.43 -20.67 -24.30
C SER A 348 -24.24 -21.11 -25.15
N ALA A 349 -23.64 -22.25 -24.79
CA ALA A 349 -22.64 -22.97 -25.56
C ALA A 349 -23.16 -23.31 -26.98
N PRO A 350 -22.29 -23.29 -28.01
CA PRO A 350 -22.69 -23.71 -29.35
C PRO A 350 -22.85 -25.24 -29.43
N GLU A 351 -24.03 -25.67 -29.83
CA GLU A 351 -24.40 -27.04 -30.21
C GLU A 351 -23.69 -27.43 -31.53
N PRO A 352 -23.21 -28.69 -31.70
CA PRO A 352 -22.32 -29.06 -32.80
C PRO A 352 -23.06 -29.25 -34.13
N ALA A 353 -22.45 -28.77 -35.21
CA ALA A 353 -22.91 -29.01 -36.58
C ALA A 353 -22.40 -30.37 -37.13
N PRO A 354 -23.13 -31.00 -38.08
CA PRO A 354 -23.00 -32.43 -38.40
C PRO A 354 -21.85 -32.77 -39.37
N GLU A 355 -21.25 -33.96 -39.17
CA GLU A 355 -20.28 -34.58 -40.09
C GLU A 355 -20.91 -34.99 -41.43
N PRO A 356 -20.17 -34.88 -42.56
CA PRO A 356 -20.45 -35.65 -43.76
C PRO A 356 -19.56 -36.91 -43.89
N ALA A 357 -20.14 -37.94 -44.48
CA ALA A 357 -19.67 -39.32 -44.53
C ALA A 357 -18.67 -39.66 -45.67
N ASP A 358 -17.83 -40.65 -45.35
CA ASP A 358 -17.37 -41.81 -46.12
C ASP A 358 -16.36 -41.68 -47.29
N SER A 359 -15.19 -42.32 -47.11
CA SER A 359 -14.47 -43.14 -48.12
C SER A 359 -13.38 -44.00 -47.46
N ALA A 360 -13.51 -45.32 -47.62
CA ALA A 360 -12.81 -46.46 -47.01
C ALA A 360 -11.35 -46.74 -47.54
N PRO A 361 -10.67 -47.90 -47.27
CA PRO A 361 -10.86 -49.00 -46.29
C PRO A 361 -9.58 -49.40 -45.48
N ARG A 362 -9.78 -50.24 -44.45
CA ARG A 362 -8.78 -50.88 -43.55
C ARG A 362 -7.79 -51.83 -44.25
N PRO A 363 -6.70 -52.24 -43.54
CA PRO A 363 -6.68 -53.62 -43.02
C PRO A 363 -6.24 -53.73 -41.54
N ALA A 364 -6.59 -54.86 -40.92
CA ALA A 364 -6.20 -55.34 -39.59
C ALA A 364 -5.50 -56.73 -39.77
N PRO A 365 -4.99 -57.48 -38.75
CA PRO A 365 -5.23 -57.31 -37.31
C PRO A 365 -4.16 -57.81 -36.26
N GLU A 366 -4.52 -57.70 -34.96
CA GLU A 366 -4.21 -58.57 -33.78
C GLU A 366 -2.90 -58.40 -32.91
N PRO A 367 -2.85 -58.86 -31.62
CA PRO A 367 -3.55 -58.31 -30.44
C PRO A 367 -2.70 -58.31 -29.12
N THR A 368 -3.14 -57.59 -28.07
CA THR A 368 -2.89 -57.81 -26.60
C THR A 368 -3.45 -56.60 -25.85
N ALA A 369 -3.89 -56.59 -24.59
CA ALA A 369 -4.53 -57.53 -23.67
C ALA A 369 -4.95 -56.68 -22.43
N ASP A 370 -6.21 -56.79 -21.98
CA ASP A 370 -6.79 -56.46 -20.65
C ASP A 370 -6.31 -55.23 -19.83
N ARG A 371 -7.23 -54.26 -19.59
CA ARG A 371 -7.81 -53.94 -18.24
C ARG A 371 -8.87 -52.80 -18.29
N PRO A 372 -9.77 -52.70 -17.28
CA PRO A 372 -11.11 -52.09 -17.45
C PRO A 372 -11.27 -50.63 -16.97
N ALA A 373 -12.22 -49.95 -17.65
CA ALA A 373 -13.25 -48.94 -17.31
C ALA A 373 -13.07 -47.88 -16.18
N ASP A 374 -13.21 -46.60 -16.59
CA ASP A 374 -14.03 -45.44 -16.10
C ASP A 374 -14.34 -45.30 -14.59
N THR A 375 -14.32 -44.14 -13.91
CA THR A 375 -14.53 -42.69 -14.22
C THR A 375 -14.12 -41.85 -12.96
N PRO A 376 -14.31 -40.51 -12.86
CA PRO A 376 -13.80 -39.37 -13.64
C PRO A 376 -12.85 -38.47 -12.79
N ALA A 377 -12.21 -37.51 -13.47
CA ALA A 377 -11.35 -36.48 -12.89
C ALA A 377 -12.07 -35.59 -11.86
N GLU A 378 -11.47 -35.44 -10.68
CA GLU A 378 -11.75 -34.35 -9.75
C GLU A 378 -11.24 -33.03 -10.34
N ASP A 379 -12.10 -32.01 -10.28
CA ASP A 379 -11.75 -30.62 -10.49
C ASP A 379 -10.56 -30.22 -9.61
N ALA A 380 -9.46 -29.86 -10.25
CA ALA A 380 -8.31 -29.30 -9.57
C ALA A 380 -8.63 -27.84 -9.16
N GLU A 381 -9.09 -27.65 -7.92
CA GLU A 381 -9.06 -26.34 -7.27
C GLU A 381 -7.60 -25.83 -7.17
N PRO A 382 -7.29 -24.58 -7.55
CA PRO A 382 -5.97 -24.01 -7.30
C PRO A 382 -5.79 -23.79 -5.80
N ARG A 383 -4.74 -24.40 -5.25
CA ARG A 383 -4.38 -24.39 -3.83
C ARG A 383 -3.91 -22.99 -3.38
N LYS A 384 -4.81 -22.17 -2.84
CA LYS A 384 -4.48 -21.10 -1.88
C LYS A 384 -5.01 -21.50 -0.51
N LYS A 385 -4.17 -21.85 0.48
CA LYS A 385 -4.66 -22.12 1.86
C LYS A 385 -3.61 -22.30 2.98
N GLY A 386 -2.32 -22.03 2.76
CA GLY A 386 -1.28 -22.53 3.70
C GLY A 386 -0.78 -21.60 4.81
N PHE A 387 -0.58 -20.31 4.54
CA PHE A 387 0.41 -19.55 5.32
C PHE A 387 -0.20 -18.59 6.36
N PHE A 388 -1.18 -17.74 6.00
CA PHE A 388 -1.70 -16.73 6.94
C PHE A 388 -2.53 -17.27 8.09
N ARG A 389 -3.24 -18.39 7.90
CA ARG A 389 -4.07 -18.98 8.98
C ARG A 389 -3.23 -19.40 10.20
N LYS A 390 -1.93 -19.69 10.01
CA LYS A 390 -1.01 -20.00 11.12
C LYS A 390 -0.42 -18.77 11.77
N LEU A 391 -0.33 -17.64 11.05
CA LEU A 391 0.29 -16.41 11.54
C LEU A 391 -0.70 -15.44 12.20
N PHE A 392 -1.98 -15.49 11.81
CA PHE A 392 -3.00 -14.53 12.27
C PHE A 392 -4.24 -15.19 12.89
N GLY A 393 -4.24 -16.52 13.05
CA GLY A 393 -5.38 -17.27 13.59
C GLY A 393 -5.31 -17.41 15.11
N ARG A 394 -6.22 -16.76 15.82
CA ARG A 394 -6.65 -17.16 17.17
C ARG A 394 -8.13 -17.50 17.17
#